data_AF-A0A1F3C0M7-F1
#
_entry.id   AF-A0A1F3C0M7-F1
#
_cell.length_a   1.000
_cell.length_b   1.000
_cell.length_c   1.000
_cell.angle_alpha   90.00
_cell.angle_beta   90.00
_cell.angle_gamma   90.00
#
_symmetry.space_group_name_H-M   'P 1'
#
loop_
_entity.id
_entity.type
_entity.pdbx_description
1 polymer ?
#
loop_
_entity_poly.entity_id
_entity_poly.type
_entity_poly.pdbx_seq_one_letter_code
_entity_poly.pdbx_strand_id
1 'polypeptide(L)' 'MKNRNIFTRIFFFYYTGFKSMTIGKKLWVIILVKLFIMFAILKIFFFPDFLNSKFNTEKEKGDYVIDQLTNPKTINND' A
#
# COMPACT_ATOMS: atom_id res chain seq x y z
N MET A 1 2.31 -1.60 45.17
CA MET A 1 1.15 -2.28 44.54
C MET A 1 1.33 -2.23 43.03
N LYS A 2 1.61 -3.38 42.41
CA LYS A 2 1.96 -3.49 40.98
C LYS A 2 0.73 -3.12 40.15
N ASN A 3 0.74 -1.96 39.50
CA ASN A 3 -0.26 -1.57 38.50
C ASN A 3 -0.40 -2.74 37.53
N ARG A 4 -1.50 -3.50 37.69
CA ARG A 4 -1.76 -4.67 36.87
C ARG A 4 -2.15 -4.12 35.52
N ASN A 5 -1.15 -3.96 34.65
CA ASN A 5 -1.31 -3.45 33.30
C ASN A 5 -2.26 -4.39 32.55
N ILE A 6 -3.55 -4.11 32.66
CA ILE A 6 -4.64 -4.86 32.04
C ILE A 6 -4.34 -4.98 30.55
N PHE A 7 -3.86 -3.90 29.93
CA PHE A 7 -3.38 -3.86 28.54
C PHE A 7 -2.32 -4.93 28.24
N THR A 8 -1.31 -5.09 29.10
CA THR A 8 -0.28 -6.13 28.93
C THR A 8 -0.90 -7.53 29.01
N ARG A 9 -1.90 -7.73 29.88
CA ARG A 9 -2.59 -9.02 30.01
C ARG A 9 -3.47 -9.33 28.80
N ILE A 10 -4.20 -8.35 28.26
CA ILE A 10 -4.99 -8.50 27.02
C ILE A 10 -4.05 -8.78 25.85
N PHE A 11 -2.96 -8.02 25.71
CA PHE A 11 -1.97 -8.24 24.65
C PHE A 11 -1.35 -9.63 24.74
N PHE A 12 -0.94 -10.06 25.93
CA PHE A 12 -0.37 -11.39 26.13
C PHE A 12 -1.40 -12.48 25.86
N PHE A 13 -2.67 -12.30 26.23
CA PHE A 13 -3.73 -13.25 25.93
C PHE A 13 -3.96 -13.39 24.42
N TYR A 14 -4.04 -12.27 23.70
CA TYR A 14 -4.19 -12.26 22.24
C TYR A 14 -2.98 -12.91 21.55
N TYR A 15 -1.77 -12.54 21.96
CA TYR A 15 -0.53 -13.13 21.45
C TYR A 15 -0.44 -14.64 21.75
N THR A 16 -0.81 -15.06 22.95
CA THR A 16 -0.74 -16.46 23.37
C THR A 16 -1.79 -17.31 22.67
N GLY A 17 -3.03 -16.82 22.53
CA GLY A 17 -4.10 -17.48 21.77
C GLY A 17 -3.80 -17.55 20.28
N PHE A 18 -3.26 -16.48 19.70
CA PHE A 18 -2.82 -16.45 18.31
C PHE A 18 -1.65 -17.41 18.05
N LYS A 19 -0.71 -17.53 19.01
CA LYS A 19 0.42 -18.45 18.93
C LYS A 19 0.01 -19.91 19.10
N SER A 20 -0.98 -20.22 19.95
CA SER A 20 -1.46 -21.60 20.17
C SER A 20 -2.39 -22.10 19.06
N MET A 21 -3.00 -21.20 18.27
CA MET A 21 -3.84 -21.59 17.14
C MET A 21 -3.02 -21.92 15.87
N THR A 22 -2.86 -23.21 15.60
CA THR A 22 -2.32 -23.72 14.32
C THR A 22 -3.21 -23.34 13.13
N ILE A 23 -4.53 -23.28 13.32
CA ILE A 23 -5.49 -22.87 12.29
C ILE A 23 -5.42 -21.35 12.02
N GLY A 24 -5.27 -20.54 13.09
CA GLY A 24 -5.24 -19.09 13.01
C GLY A 24 -4.00 -18.58 12.26
N LYS A 25 -2.84 -19.20 12.50
CA LYS A 25 -1.62 -18.90 11.74
C LYS A 25 -1.78 -19.18 10.25
N LYS A 26 -2.37 -20.32 9.87
CA LYS A 26 -2.63 -20.64 8.46
C LYS A 26 -3.55 -19.60 7.81
N LEU A 27 -4.62 -19.22 8.51
CA LEU A 27 -5.55 -18.22 8.00
C LEU A 27 -4.89 -16.83 7.87
N TRP A 28 -4.08 -16.43 8.85
CA TRP A 28 -3.34 -15.17 8.79
C TRP A 28 -2.33 -15.15 7.64
N VAL A 29 -1.63 -16.26 7.40
CA VAL A 29 -0.75 -16.42 6.23
C VAL A 29 -1.54 -16.27 4.93
N ILE A 30 -2.73 -16.87 4.82
CA ILE A 30 -3.60 -16.71 3.65
C ILE A 30 -3.98 -15.25 3.44
N ILE A 31 -4.36 -14.53 4.50
CA ILE A 31 -4.68 -13.10 4.44
C ILE A 31 -3.47 -12.30 3.97
N LEU A 32 -2.29 -12.56 4.54
CA LEU A 32 -1.03 -11.89 4.19
C LEU A 32 -0.66 -12.12 2.72
N VAL A 33 -0.76 -13.37 2.25
CA VAL A 33 -0.51 -13.74 0.86
C VAL A 33 -1.49 -13.03 -0.06
N LYS A 34 -2.78 -13.01 0.28
CA LYS A 34 -3.80 -12.32 -0.53
C LYS A 34 -3.54 -10.81 -0.60
N LEU A 35 -3.18 -10.19 0.53
CA LEU A 35 -2.78 -8.78 0.59
C LEU A 35 -1.54 -8.51 -0.26
N PHE A 36 -0.51 -9.36 -0.17
CA PHE A 36 0.70 -9.24 -0.96
C PHE A 36 0.43 -9.40 -2.45
N ILE A 37 -0.38 -10.39 -2.84
CA ILE A 37 -0.78 -10.62 -4.23
C ILE A 37 -1.57 -9.44 -4.76
N MET A 38 -2.56 -8.93 -4.02
CA MET A 38 -3.33 -7.75 -4.43
C MET A 38 -2.44 -6.52 -4.56
N PHE A 39 -1.54 -6.29 -3.60
CA PHE A 39 -0.58 -5.19 -3.66
C PHE A 39 0.40 -5.36 -4.81
N ALA A 40 0.91 -6.56 -5.06
CA ALA A 40 1.85 -6.85 -6.13
C ALA A 40 1.20 -6.73 -7.50
N ILE A 41 -0.03 -7.23 -7.68
CA ILE A 41 -0.80 -7.09 -8.93
C ILE A 41 -1.15 -5.63 -9.17
N LEU A 42 -1.70 -4.92 -8.19
CA LEU A 42 -1.94 -3.48 -8.31
C LEU A 42 -0.63 -2.75 -8.60
N LYS A 43 0.48 -3.08 -7.93
CA LYS A 43 1.76 -2.45 -8.19
C LYS A 43 2.27 -2.76 -9.61
N ILE A 44 2.30 -4.00 -10.04
CA ILE A 44 2.80 -4.42 -11.37
C ILE A 44 1.78 -4.20 -12.49
N PHE A 45 0.56 -3.78 -12.22
CA PHE A 45 -0.41 -3.43 -13.26
C PHE A 45 -0.61 -1.91 -13.29
N PHE A 46 -0.86 -1.28 -12.14
CA PHE A 46 -0.96 0.18 -12.05
C PHE A 46 0.38 0.89 -12.25
N PHE A 47 1.54 0.37 -11.80
CA PHE A 47 2.80 1.13 -11.94
C PHE A 47 3.49 0.98 -13.31
N PRO A 48 3.55 -0.17 -13.99
CA PRO A 48 4.22 -0.23 -15.28
C PRO A 48 3.39 0.33 -16.42
N ASP A 49 2.04 0.33 -16.40
CA ASP A 49 1.29 1.10 -17.41
C ASP A 49 1.34 2.61 -17.11
N PHE A 50 1.42 3.00 -15.84
CA PHE A 50 1.66 4.39 -15.46
C PHE A 50 3.09 4.85 -15.79
N LEU A 51 4.09 3.96 -15.82
CA LEU A 51 5.50 4.28 -16.09
C LEU A 51 5.97 3.98 -17.53
N ASN A 52 5.48 2.94 -18.21
CA ASN A 52 5.99 2.51 -19.52
C ASN A 52 5.11 2.90 -20.71
N SER A 53 3.79 3.11 -20.57
CA SER A 53 2.95 3.27 -21.77
C SER A 53 3.03 4.64 -22.47
N LYS A 54 3.88 5.59 -22.04
CA LYS A 54 4.02 6.88 -22.75
C LYS A 54 5.42 7.51 -22.84
N PHE A 55 6.47 7.03 -22.17
CA PHE A 55 7.76 7.73 -22.21
C PHE A 55 8.94 6.75 -22.07
N ASN A 56 9.79 6.69 -23.08
CA ASN A 56 11.04 5.92 -23.13
C ASN A 56 12.18 6.53 -22.29
N THR A 57 11.94 7.61 -21.55
CA THR A 57 12.94 8.27 -20.69
C THR A 57 12.25 8.86 -19.45
N GLU A 58 12.63 8.44 -18.24
CA GLU A 58 12.06 8.93 -16.96
C GLU A 58 12.17 10.45 -16.76
N LYS A 59 13.09 11.12 -17.47
CA LYS A 59 13.33 12.56 -17.38
C LYS A 59 12.24 13.42 -18.05
N GLU A 60 11.67 12.96 -19.16
CA GLU A 60 10.69 13.75 -19.94
C GLU A 60 9.29 13.75 -19.31
N LYS A 61 9.00 12.79 -18.43
CA LYS A 61 7.70 12.68 -17.71
C LYS A 61 7.50 13.75 -16.66
N GLY A 62 8.55 14.03 -15.87
CA GLY A 62 8.49 15.04 -14.83
C GLY A 62 8.22 16.41 -15.43
N ASP A 63 8.93 16.74 -16.51
CA ASP A 63 8.79 18.02 -17.19
C ASP A 63 7.42 18.21 -17.85
N TYR A 64 6.82 17.17 -18.46
CA TYR A 64 5.49 17.29 -19.06
C TYR A 64 4.36 17.47 -18.03
N VAL A 65 4.43 16.78 -16.88
CA VAL A 65 3.44 16.94 -15.81
C VAL A 65 3.59 18.31 -15.14
N ILE A 66 4.83 18.78 -14.95
CA ILE A 66 5.09 20.12 -14.44
C ILE A 66 4.58 21.19 -15.41
N ASP A 67 4.79 21.02 -16.72
CA ASP A 67 4.29 21.96 -17.74
C ASP A 67 2.75 22.03 -17.75
N GLN A 68 2.05 20.89 -17.64
CA GLN A 68 0.59 20.85 -17.56
C GLN A 68 0.03 21.41 -16.24
N LEU A 69 0.74 21.25 -15.12
CA LEU A 69 0.32 21.81 -13.82
C LEU A 69 0.69 23.29 -13.67
N THR A 70 1.72 23.75 -14.39
CA THR A 70 2.19 25.15 -14.36
C THR A 70 1.47 26.00 -15.40
N ASN A 71 0.87 25.40 -16.43
CA ASN A 71 0.09 26.10 -17.43
C ASN A 71 -1.42 25.86 -17.20
N PRO A 72 -2.06 26.52 -16.21
CA PRO A 72 -3.50 26.52 -16.12
C PRO A 72 -4.01 27.12 -17.42
N LYS A 73 -4.70 26.30 -18.21
CA LYS A 73 -5.37 26.67 -19.46
C LYS A 73 -6.02 28.04 -19.30
N THR A 74 -5.35 29.08 -19.78
CA THR A 74 -5.98 30.38 -19.97
C THR A 74 -6.97 30.15 -21.10
N ILE A 75 -8.22 29.90 -20.72
CA ILE A 75 -9.36 29.95 -21.62
C ILE A 75 -9.45 31.42 -22.04
N ASN A 76 -8.67 31.82 -23.04
CA ASN A 76 -8.96 33.04 -23.78
C ASN A 76 -10.17 32.69 -24.64
N ASN A 77 -11.31 33.27 -24.28
CA ASN A 77 -12.51 33.28 -25.10
C ASN A 77 -12.17 33.96 -26.43
N ASP A 78 -12.30 33.22 -27.52
CA ASP A 78 -12.60 33.79 -28.84
C ASP A 78 -14.13 33.92 -28.98
#